data_AF-W2X6S9-F1
#
_entry.id   AF-W2X6S9-F1
#
_cell.length_a   1.000
_cell.length_b   1.000
_cell.length_c   1.000
_cell.angle_alpha   90.00
_cell.angle_beta   90.00
_cell.angle_gamma   90.00
#
_symmetry.space_group_name_H-M   'P 1'
#
loop_
_entity.id
_entity.type
_entity.pdbx_description
1 polymer ?
#
loop_
_entity_poly.entity_id
_entity_poly.type
_entity_poly.pdbx_seq_one_letter_code
_entity_poly.pdbx_strand_id
1 'polypeptide(L)' 'MPGVEYVLCVKFEPGFTNAEYKLYDARVNPLVQLAPLPIVAPRTVIQLDGRRILGIPPGMALP' A
#
# COMPACT_ATOMS: atom_id res chain seq x y z
N MET A 1 -7.40 9.87 -7.75
CA MET A 1 -8.75 9.96 -7.15
C MET A 1 -8.66 10.90 -5.95
N PRO A 2 -9.52 11.92 -5.82
CA PRO A 2 -9.47 12.81 -4.66
C PRO A 2 -9.63 12.01 -3.36
N GLY A 3 -8.68 12.12 -2.44
CA GLY A 3 -8.71 11.43 -1.14
C GLY A 3 -8.18 9.99 -1.11
N VAL A 4 -7.71 9.43 -2.22
CA VAL A 4 -7.02 8.12 -2.23
C VAL A 4 -5.51 8.34 -2.23
N GLU A 5 -4.85 7.88 -1.17
CA GLU A 5 -3.41 8.04 -0.95
C GLU A 5 -2.60 6.84 -1.43
N TYR A 6 -3.11 5.64 -1.14
CA TYR A 6 -2.46 4.37 -1.45
C TYR A 6 -3.45 3.39 -2.06
N VAL A 7 -2.95 2.51 -2.93
CA VAL A 7 -3.71 1.36 -3.44
C VAL A 7 -2.93 0.09 -3.13
N LEU A 8 -3.52 -0.79 -2.32
CA LEU A 8 -2.99 -2.12 -2.03
C LEU A 8 -3.66 -3.15 -2.95
N CYS A 9 -2.91 -3.72 -3.88
CA CYS A 9 -3.36 -4.83 -4.71
C CYS A 9 -2.86 -6.13 -4.09
N VAL A 10 -3.76 -7.07 -3.83
CA VAL A 10 -3.42 -8.41 -3.33
C VAL A 10 -3.85 -9.44 -4.36
N LYS A 11 -2.97 -10.40 -4.64
CA LYS A 11 -3.22 -11.55 -5.51
C LYS A 11 -3.04 -12.83 -4.70
N PHE A 12 -4.01 -13.73 -4.80
CA PHE A 12 -3.92 -15.07 -4.26
C PHE A 12 -3.78 -16.06 -5.40
N GLU A 13 -2.92 -17.07 -5.23
CA GLU A 13 -2.93 -18.23 -6.11
C GLU A 13 -4.14 -19.13 -5.80
N PRO A 14 -4.62 -19.90 -6.79
CA PRO A 14 -5.65 -20.91 -6.55
C PRO A 14 -5.26 -21.84 -5.39
N GLY A 15 -6.18 -22.08 -4.46
CA GLY A 15 -5.91 -22.90 -3.28
C GLY A 15 -5.13 -22.19 -2.17
N PHE A 16 -4.92 -20.87 -2.27
CA PHE A 16 -4.25 -20.05 -1.24
C PHE A 16 -2.85 -20.54 -0.88
N THR A 17 -2.18 -21.24 -1.80
CA THR A 17 -0.81 -21.74 -1.62
C THR A 17 0.21 -20.63 -1.55
N ASN A 18 -0.01 -19.56 -2.31
CA ASN A 18 0.77 -18.33 -2.25
C ASN A 18 -0.14 -17.11 -2.30
N ALA A 19 0.38 -16.02 -1.74
CA ALA A 19 -0.23 -14.72 -1.83
C ALA A 19 0.86 -13.66 -2.01
N GLU A 20 0.56 -12.66 -2.84
CA GLU A 20 1.48 -11.57 -3.16
C GLU A 20 0.73 -10.24 -3.09
N TYR A 21 1.46 -9.16 -2.87
CA TYR A 21 0.90 -7.81 -2.88
C TYR A 21 1.77 -6.82 -3.63
N LYS A 22 1.15 -5.72 -4.07
CA LYS A 22 1.79 -4.51 -4.57
C LYS A 22 1.14 -3.31 -3.91
N LEU A 23 1.96 -2.37 -3.42
CA LEU A 23 1.49 -1.13 -2.80
C LEU A 23 1.85 0.06 -3.69
N TYR A 24 0.83 0.68 -4.28
CA TYR A 24 1.00 1.84 -5.16
C TYR A 24 0.73 3.15 -4.40
N ASP A 25 1.50 4.19 -4.72
CA ASP A 25 1.19 5.58 -4.35
C ASP A 25 0.26 6.16 -5.42
N ALA A 26 -0.98 6.47 -5.03
CA ALA A 26 -2.02 6.92 -5.96
C ALA A 26 -1.81 8.36 -6.46
N ARG A 27 -0.85 9.09 -5.87
CA ARG A 27 -0.44 10.44 -6.30
C ARG A 27 0.57 10.39 -7.44
N VAL A 28 1.24 9.25 -7.65
CA VAL A 28 2.20 9.07 -8.74
C VAL A 28 1.45 8.64 -10.00
N ASN A 29 1.51 9.49 -11.04
CA ASN A 29 0.90 9.24 -12.34
C ASN A 29 1.92 9.50 -13.46
N PRO A 30 2.25 8.52 -14.33
CA PRO A 30 1.67 7.18 -14.41
C PRO A 30 2.06 6.27 -13.24
N LEU A 31 1.18 5.32 -12.92
CA LEU A 31 1.50 4.28 -11.93
C LEU A 31 2.72 3.47 -12.41
N VAL A 32 3.77 3.43 -11.58
CA VAL A 32 5.01 2.69 -11.89
C VAL A 32 4.74 1.19 -11.75
N GLN A 33 5.32 0.38 -12.64
CA GLN A 33 5.24 -1.08 -12.52
C GLN A 33 6.07 -1.57 -11.32
N LEU A 34 5.38 -2.08 -10.30
CA LEU A 34 6.00 -2.67 -9.12
C LEU A 34 6.16 -4.18 -9.27
N ALA A 35 7.27 -4.71 -8.76
CA ALA A 35 7.43 -6.15 -8.54
C ALA A 35 6.49 -6.60 -7.40
N PRO A 36 5.80 -7.74 -7.54
CA PRO A 36 5.00 -8.29 -6.44
C PRO A 36 5.90 -8.70 -5.27
N LEU A 37 5.41 -8.49 -4.05
CA LEU A 37 6.05 -8.90 -2.81
C LEU A 37 5.25 -10.03 -2.17
N PRO A 38 5.89 -11.06 -1.58
CA PRO A 38 5.17 -12.18 -0.98
C PRO A 38 4.47 -11.77 0.33
N ILE A 39 3.29 -12.35 0.56
CA ILE A 39 2.60 -12.34 1.86
C ILE A 39 2.96 -13.65 2.56
N VAL A 40 3.74 -13.56 3.63
CA VAL A 40 4.26 -14.69 4.40
C VAL A 40 3.60 -14.81 5.77
N ALA A 41 3.42 -16.06 6.20
CA ALA A 41 2.97 -16.42 7.55
C ALA A 41 4.13 -16.29 8.57
N PRO A 42 3.84 -16.05 9.87
CA PRO A 42 2.51 -15.84 10.45
C PRO A 42 1.96 -14.42 10.18
N ARG A 43 2.81 -13.48 9.76
CA ARG A 43 2.44 -12.08 9.61
C ARG A 43 3.29 -11.38 8.55
N THR A 44 2.61 -10.65 7.67
CA THR A 44 3.21 -9.62 6.80
C THR A 44 2.71 -8.26 7.27
N VAL A 45 3.61 -7.27 7.39
CA VAL A 45 3.27 -5.92 7.84
C VAL A 45 3.53 -4.93 6.72
N ILE A 46 2.55 -4.10 6.42
CA ILE A 46 2.67 -2.97 5.50
C ILE A 46 2.68 -1.70 6.32
N GLN A 47 3.72 -0.89 6.13
CA GLN A 47 3.83 0.41 6.76
C GLN A 47 3.29 1.48 5.82
N LEU A 48 2.44 2.35 6.36
CA LEU A 48 1.89 3.48 5.66
C LEU A 48 2.22 4.75 6.44
N ASP A 49 2.45 5.84 5.72
CA ASP A 49 2.64 7.14 6.35
C ASP A 49 1.30 7.63 6.93
N GLY A 50 1.18 7.62 8.26
CA GLY A 50 -0.02 8.03 8.97
C GLY A 50 -0.41 9.49 8.73
N ARG A 51 0.56 10.39 8.51
CA ARG A 51 0.24 11.78 8.14
C ARG A 51 -0.47 11.82 6.80
N ARG A 52 0.02 11.04 5.83
CA ARG A 52 -0.60 10.94 4.51
C ARG A 52 -2.00 10.34 4.58
N ILE A 53 -2.18 9.23 5.32
CA ILE A 53 -3.51 8.62 5.52
C ILE A 53 -4.51 9.63 6.09
N LEU A 54 -4.07 10.42 7.07
CA LEU A 54 -4.93 11.40 7.74
C LEU A 54 -5.05 12.73 6.97
N GLY A 55 -4.43 12.85 5.79
CA GLY A 55 -4.41 14.09 5.01
C GLY A 55 -3.66 15.24 5.70
N ILE A 56 -2.80 14.95 6.68
CA ILE A 56 -2.04 15.93 7.46
C ILE A 56 -0.84 16.40 6.61
N PRO A 57 -0.72 17.71 6.31
CA PRO A 57 0.41 18.24 5.57
C PRO A 57 1.75 18.06 6.30
N PRO A 58 2.87 17.93 5.56
CA PRO A 58 4.20 17.94 6.16
C PRO A 58 4.42 19.20 7.01
N GLY A 59 4.95 19.03 8.23
CA GLY A 59 5.22 20.14 9.14
C GLY A 59 4.04 20.60 9.99
N MET A 60 2.82 20.09 9.77
CA MET A 60 1.72 20.29 10.70
C MET A 60 1.95 19.44 11.97
N ALA A 61 1.70 20.04 13.14
CA ALA A 61 1.75 19.34 14.42
C ALA A 61 0.76 18.16 14.39
N LEU A 62 1.22 17.01 14.87
CA LEU A 62 0.32 15.88 15.09
C LEU A 62 -0.57 16.21 16.31
N PRO A 63 -1.86 15.86 16.28
CA PRO A 63 -2.75 16.04 17.42
C PRO A 63 -2.35 15.18 18.62
#